data_AF-A0A521EDS5-F1
#
_entry.id   AF-A0A521EDS5-F1
#
_cell.length_a   1.000
_cell.length_b   1.000
_cell.length_c   1.000
_cell.angle_alpha   90.00
_cell.angle_beta   90.00
_cell.angle_gamma   90.00
#
_symmetry.space_group_name_H-M   'P 1'
#
loop_
_entity.id
_entity.type
_entity.pdbx_description
1 polymer ?
#
loop_
_entity_poly.entity_id
_entity_poly.type
_entity_poly.pdbx_seq_one_letter_code
_entity_poly.pdbx_strand_id
1 'polypeptide(L)'
;MPIPKIFLSFLFFFVLFNCSVLAQSNITFNVNLKPQLEDSVFIPGQDKIEIYGNLYPLGMNKTLQLVDKAPIDSIYTVEIRFSRNYNGKNLRYNYVLRTDEGELRESNPRSINLQKGETELDAIYFNSFAW
;
A
#
# COMPACT_ATOMS: atom_id res chain seq x y z
N MET A 1 74.56 2.73 -9.62
CA MET A 1 73.35 2.19 -8.95
C MET A 1 72.15 3.09 -9.29
N PRO A 2 71.19 2.62 -10.08
CA PRO A 2 69.83 3.15 -10.04
C PRO A 2 68.81 2.03 -9.75
N ILE A 3 67.93 2.29 -8.78
CA ILE A 3 66.81 1.41 -8.41
C ILE A 3 65.68 1.62 -9.44
N PRO A 4 65.08 0.57 -10.02
CA PRO A 4 64.08 0.73 -11.06
C PRO A 4 62.73 1.13 -10.48
N LYS A 5 62.07 2.07 -11.15
CA LYS A 5 60.67 2.47 -10.93
C LYS A 5 59.77 1.36 -11.45
N ILE A 6 59.46 0.38 -10.61
CA ILE A 6 58.36 -0.56 -10.86
C ILE A 6 57.30 -0.29 -9.81
N PHE A 7 56.25 0.38 -10.28
CA PHE A 7 54.98 0.62 -9.62
C PHE A 7 54.43 -0.71 -9.08
N LEU A 8 54.65 -0.98 -7.79
CA LEU A 8 54.13 -2.19 -7.16
C LEU A 8 52.65 -1.96 -6.82
N SER A 9 51.83 -2.38 -7.79
CA SER A 9 50.39 -2.61 -7.78
C SER A 9 49.80 -2.83 -6.37
N PHE A 10 49.07 -1.83 -5.88
CA PHE A 10 48.21 -1.94 -4.71
C PHE A 10 46.88 -2.57 -5.18
N LEU A 11 46.82 -3.90 -5.22
CA LEU A 11 45.58 -4.63 -5.51
C LEU A 11 44.66 -4.55 -4.28
N PHE A 12 43.96 -3.44 -4.13
CA PHE A 12 42.88 -3.29 -3.14
C PHE A 12 41.63 -3.97 -3.70
N PHE A 13 41.48 -5.26 -3.43
CA PHE A 13 40.27 -6.01 -3.78
C PHE A 13 39.13 -5.62 -2.82
N PHE A 14 38.49 -4.47 -3.08
CA PHE A 14 37.26 -4.07 -2.42
C PHE A 14 36.14 -4.97 -2.93
N VAL A 15 35.90 -6.10 -2.25
CA VAL A 15 34.66 -6.87 -2.44
C VAL A 15 33.52 -6.01 -1.93
N LEU A 16 32.87 -5.29 -2.85
CA LEU A 16 31.59 -4.64 -2.60
C LEU A 16 30.56 -5.76 -2.38
N PHE A 17 30.45 -6.22 -1.13
CA PHE A 17 29.28 -6.95 -0.65
C PHE A 17 28.09 -6.01 -0.84
N ASN A 18 27.38 -6.17 -1.96
CA ASN A 18 26.07 -5.58 -2.14
C ASN A 18 25.12 -6.32 -1.19
N CYS A 19 25.11 -5.92 0.08
CA CYS A 19 24.11 -6.33 1.04
C CYS A 19 22.78 -5.75 0.55
N SER A 20 22.05 -6.54 -0.22
CA SER A 20 20.69 -6.20 -0.64
C SER A 20 19.81 -6.27 0.59
N VAL A 21 19.68 -5.16 1.31
CA VAL A 21 18.69 -5.02 2.37
C VAL A 21 17.32 -5.27 1.72
N LEU A 22 16.71 -6.40 2.04
CA LEU A 22 15.38 -6.76 1.54
C LEU A 22 14.35 -5.80 2.15
N ALA A 23 14.08 -4.70 1.45
CA ALA A 23 13.09 -3.71 1.88
C ALA A 23 11.67 -4.28 1.83
N GLN A 24 10.88 -3.94 2.85
CA GLN A 24 9.44 -4.21 2.92
C GLN A 24 8.69 -3.36 1.88
N SER A 25 7.44 -3.73 1.58
CA SER A 25 6.52 -2.88 0.80
C SER A 25 5.66 -2.07 1.75
N ASN A 26 5.74 -0.75 1.69
CA ASN A 26 4.89 0.17 2.43
C ASN A 26 3.92 0.80 1.44
N ILE A 27 2.63 0.50 1.56
CA ILE A 27 1.62 0.97 0.62
C ILE A 27 0.66 1.92 1.35
N THR A 28 0.51 3.13 0.81
CA THR A 28 -0.52 4.09 1.21
C THR A 28 -1.74 3.86 0.33
N PHE A 29 -2.80 3.30 0.91
CA PHE A 29 -4.07 3.09 0.24
C PHE A 29 -4.97 4.30 0.45
N ASN A 30 -5.50 4.83 -0.65
CA ASN A 30 -6.43 5.94 -0.65
C ASN A 30 -7.73 5.53 -1.34
N VAL A 31 -8.88 5.95 -0.81
CA VAL A 31 -10.19 5.80 -1.45
C VAL A 31 -10.96 7.10 -1.36
N ASN A 32 -11.59 7.48 -2.47
CA ASN A 32 -12.42 8.68 -2.51
C ASN A 32 -13.89 8.33 -2.27
N LEU A 33 -14.46 8.84 -1.19
CA LEU A 33 -15.85 8.66 -0.76
C LEU A 33 -16.75 9.87 -1.09
N LYS A 34 -16.30 10.79 -1.94
CA LYS A 34 -17.06 12.02 -2.26
C LYS A 34 -18.52 11.73 -2.63
N PRO A 35 -18.84 10.79 -3.54
CA PRO A 35 -20.23 10.49 -3.87
C PRO A 35 -21.02 9.97 -2.66
N GLN A 36 -20.41 9.11 -1.84
CA GLN A 36 -21.08 8.54 -0.67
C GLN A 36 -21.34 9.57 0.43
N LEU A 37 -20.49 10.59 0.54
CA LEU A 37 -20.71 11.75 1.42
C LEU A 37 -21.83 12.65 0.88
N GLU A 38 -21.81 12.95 -0.42
CA GLU A 38 -22.83 13.79 -1.07
C GLU A 38 -24.23 13.16 -1.00
N ASP A 39 -24.32 11.84 -1.15
CA ASP A 39 -25.57 11.08 -1.09
C ASP A 39 -25.98 10.70 0.35
N SER A 40 -25.20 11.08 1.36
CA SER A 40 -25.39 10.71 2.78
C SER A 40 -25.43 9.20 3.06
N VAL A 41 -24.88 8.39 2.13
CA VAL A 41 -24.70 6.94 2.29
C VAL A 41 -23.60 6.62 3.30
N PHE A 42 -22.67 7.55 3.49
CA PHE A 42 -21.61 7.44 4.49
C PHE A 42 -21.59 8.68 5.39
N ILE A 43 -21.71 8.47 6.70
CA ILE A 43 -21.73 9.51 7.73
C ILE A 43 -20.42 9.48 8.52
N PRO A 44 -19.55 10.49 8.37
CA PRO A 44 -18.29 10.57 9.11
C PRO A 44 -18.49 10.53 10.64
N GLY A 45 -17.71 9.70 11.31
CA GLY A 45 -17.76 9.53 12.78
C GLY A 45 -18.79 8.50 13.27
N GLN A 46 -19.75 8.11 12.42
CA GLN A 46 -20.70 7.03 12.68
C GLN A 46 -20.31 5.77 11.91
N ASP A 47 -20.05 5.91 10.62
CA ASP A 47 -19.76 4.80 9.71
C ASP A 47 -18.26 4.51 9.60
N LYS A 48 -17.92 3.34 9.04
CA LYS A 48 -16.54 2.89 8.83
C LYS A 48 -16.28 2.49 7.39
N ILE A 49 -15.12 2.90 6.89
CA ILE A 49 -14.55 2.42 5.63
C ILE A 49 -13.35 1.53 5.96
N GLU A 50 -13.35 0.32 5.41
CA GLU A 50 -12.32 -0.67 5.68
C GLU A 50 -11.77 -1.28 4.39
N ILE A 51 -10.52 -1.75 4.44
CA ILE A 51 -9.87 -2.51 3.38
C ILE A 51 -9.65 -3.96 3.82
N TYR A 52 -9.81 -4.90 2.89
CA TYR A 52 -9.47 -6.31 3.03
C TYR A 52 -8.85 -6.85 1.74
N GLY A 53 -8.22 -8.02 1.79
CA GLY A 53 -7.50 -8.57 0.64
C GLY A 53 -7.03 -10.01 0.81
N ASN A 54 -6.23 -10.48 -0.13
CA ASN A 54 -5.77 -11.87 -0.19
C ASN A 54 -4.44 -12.13 0.54
N LEU A 55 -3.68 -11.10 0.93
CA LEU A 55 -2.38 -11.23 1.58
C LEU A 55 -2.40 -10.61 2.99
N TYR A 56 -1.67 -11.19 3.94
CA TYR A 56 -1.48 -10.58 5.27
C TYR A 56 -0.77 -9.23 5.14
N PRO A 57 -1.22 -8.16 5.83
CA PRO A 57 -2.16 -8.17 6.97
C PRO A 57 -3.65 -8.10 6.65
N LEU A 58 -4.06 -8.05 5.38
CA LEU A 58 -5.45 -7.90 4.92
C LEU A 58 -6.22 -9.22 4.70
N GLY A 59 -5.56 -10.39 4.86
CA GLY A 59 -6.06 -11.73 4.53
C GLY A 59 -7.38 -12.15 5.19
N MET A 60 -7.91 -13.33 4.80
CA MET A 60 -9.18 -13.94 5.23
C MET A 60 -9.59 -13.52 6.66
N ASN A 61 -10.56 -12.61 6.76
CA ASN A 61 -11.18 -12.10 8.00
C ASN A 61 -10.45 -10.97 8.74
N LYS A 62 -9.44 -10.34 8.13
CA LYS A 62 -8.85 -9.11 8.65
C LYS A 62 -9.25 -7.93 7.78
N THR A 63 -9.77 -6.91 8.43
CA THR A 63 -9.99 -5.60 7.84
C THR A 63 -9.11 -4.58 8.55
N LEU A 64 -8.71 -3.54 7.83
CA LEU A 64 -8.07 -2.37 8.41
C LEU A 64 -8.92 -1.15 8.08
N GLN A 65 -9.20 -0.32 9.08
CA GLN A 65 -9.99 0.89 8.91
C GLN A 65 -9.15 1.97 8.21
N LEU A 66 -9.78 2.67 7.27
CA LEU A 66 -9.24 3.89 6.66
C LEU A 66 -9.76 5.10 7.45
N VAL A 67 -8.91 6.12 7.56
CA VAL A 67 -9.23 7.35 8.28
C VAL A 67 -9.03 8.55 7.36
N ASP A 68 -9.90 9.54 7.50
CA ASP A 68 -9.65 10.87 6.95
C ASP A 68 -8.54 11.53 7.78
N LYS A 69 -7.45 11.93 7.11
CA LYS A 69 -6.29 12.56 7.75
C LYS A 69 -6.40 14.09 7.80
N ALA A 70 -7.38 14.68 7.12
CA ALA A 70 -7.67 16.10 7.12
C ALA A 70 -9.05 16.37 7.76
N PRO A 71 -9.41 17.63 8.07
CA PRO A 71 -10.77 17.93 8.50
C PRO A 71 -11.72 17.90 7.29
N ILE A 72 -12.57 16.87 7.24
CA ILE A 72 -13.69 16.69 6.30
C ILE A 72 -13.21 16.80 4.85
N ASP A 73 -12.38 15.84 4.45
CA ASP A 73 -12.13 15.58 3.04
C ASP A 73 -12.80 14.26 2.61
N SER A 74 -12.87 14.05 1.30
CA SER A 74 -13.47 12.85 0.75
C SER A 74 -12.50 11.68 0.63
N ILE A 75 -11.25 11.81 1.10
CA ILE A 75 -10.16 10.86 0.85
C ILE A 75 -9.79 10.16 2.16
N TYR A 76 -10.17 8.90 2.25
CA TYR A 76 -9.83 8.07 3.40
C TYR A 76 -8.56 7.27 3.10
N THR A 77 -7.64 7.24 4.07
CA THR A 77 -6.29 6.70 3.90
C THR A 77 -5.96 5.63 4.95
N VAL A 78 -5.18 4.62 4.55
CA VAL A 78 -4.48 3.70 5.46
C VAL A 78 -3.09 3.35 4.92
N GLU A 79 -2.10 3.31 5.79
CA GLU A 79 -0.74 2.83 5.46
C GLU A 79 -0.57 1.40 5.93
N ILE A 80 -0.14 0.52 5.02
CA ILE A 80 0.01 -0.90 5.31
C ILE A 80 1.40 -1.36 4.92
N ARG A 81 2.08 -2.01 5.86
CA ARG A 81 3.39 -2.64 5.65
C ARG A 81 3.22 -4.11 5.36
N PHE A 82 3.66 -4.55 4.19
CA PHE A 82 3.74 -5.95 3.81
C PHE A 82 5.15 -6.49 4.04
N SER A 83 5.22 -7.71 4.56
CA SER A 83 6.49 -8.43 4.70
C SER A 83 7.17 -8.59 3.33
N ARG A 84 8.50 -8.51 3.31
CA ARG A 84 9.36 -8.73 2.13
C ARG A 84 9.05 -10.03 1.36
N ASN A 85 8.46 -11.03 2.03
CA ASN A 85 8.07 -12.31 1.42
C ASN A 85 6.90 -12.17 0.43
N TYR A 86 6.25 -11.01 0.39
CA TYR A 86 5.20 -10.66 -0.56
C TYR A 86 5.70 -9.83 -1.75
N ASN A 87 6.98 -9.44 -1.78
CA ASN A 87 7.54 -8.70 -2.91
C ASN A 87 7.35 -9.49 -4.23
N GLY A 88 6.89 -8.81 -5.26
CA GLY A 88 6.55 -9.39 -6.58
C GLY A 88 5.23 -10.15 -6.61
N LYS A 89 4.52 -10.31 -5.48
CA LYS A 89 3.21 -10.98 -5.46
C LYS A 89 2.10 -10.02 -5.80
N ASN A 90 1.04 -10.59 -6.37
CA ASN A 90 -0.17 -9.87 -6.68
C ASN A 90 -1.07 -9.73 -5.44
N LEU A 91 -1.26 -8.51 -4.98
CA LEU A 91 -2.25 -8.15 -3.97
C LEU A 91 -3.58 -7.89 -4.68
N ARG A 92 -4.62 -8.63 -4.29
CA ARG A 92 -6.02 -8.37 -4.61
C ARG A 92 -6.71 -7.85 -3.36
N TYR A 93 -7.40 -6.73 -3.47
CA TYR A 93 -8.03 -6.05 -2.34
C TYR A 93 -9.31 -5.33 -2.75
N ASN A 94 -10.16 -5.05 -1.77
CA ASN A 94 -11.41 -4.32 -1.93
C ASN A 94 -11.62 -3.42 -0.72
N TYR A 95 -12.48 -2.42 -0.93
CA TYR A 95 -13.05 -1.62 0.15
C TYR A 95 -14.45 -2.14 0.55
N VAL A 96 -14.80 -1.91 1.82
CA VAL A 96 -16.16 -2.13 2.36
C VAL A 96 -16.54 -0.95 3.24
N LEU A 97 -17.75 -0.41 3.03
CA LEU A 97 -18.40 0.51 3.95
C LEU A 97 -19.26 -0.28 4.91
N ARG A 98 -19.16 0.04 6.19
CA ARG A 98 -19.99 -0.49 7.27
C ARG A 98 -20.78 0.67 7.83
N THR A 99 -22.09 0.60 7.63
CA THR A 99 -23.07 1.59 8.07
C THR A 99 -24.06 0.92 9.01
N ASP A 100 -24.90 1.71 9.67
CA ASP A 100 -26.02 1.18 10.44
C ASP A 100 -27.07 0.45 9.57
N GLU A 101 -27.13 0.77 8.27
CA GLU A 101 -28.02 0.11 7.30
C GLU A 101 -27.46 -1.22 6.77
N GLY A 102 -26.15 -1.47 6.96
CA GLY A 102 -25.48 -2.69 6.56
C GLY A 102 -24.11 -2.48 5.91
N GLU A 103 -23.67 -3.50 5.16
CA GLU A 103 -22.38 -3.49 4.46
C GLU A 103 -22.54 -3.18 2.96
N LEU A 104 -21.78 -2.22 2.46
CA LEU A 104 -21.63 -1.98 1.02
C LEU A 104 -20.22 -2.39 0.59
N ARG A 105 -20.12 -3.35 -0.32
CA ARG A 105 -18.85 -3.90 -0.80
C ARG A 105 -18.61 -3.47 -2.24
N GLU A 106 -17.36 -3.15 -2.57
CA GLU A 106 -16.99 -2.99 -3.98
C GLU A 106 -17.25 -4.30 -4.73
N SER A 107 -17.88 -4.19 -5.91
CA SER A 107 -18.26 -5.35 -6.72
C SER A 107 -17.06 -6.04 -7.34
N ASN A 108 -16.03 -5.27 -7.72
CA ASN A 108 -14.83 -5.77 -8.40
C ASN A 108 -13.57 -5.55 -7.55
N PRO A 109 -12.70 -6.57 -7.44
CA PRO A 109 -11.43 -6.44 -6.72
C PRO A 109 -10.43 -5.57 -7.46
N ARG A 110 -9.74 -4.70 -6.72
CA ARG A 110 -8.57 -3.97 -7.18
C ARG A 110 -7.33 -4.86 -7.11
N SER A 111 -6.32 -4.58 -7.93
CA SER A 111 -5.11 -5.41 -8.00
C SER A 111 -3.85 -4.59 -8.25
N ILE A 112 -2.80 -4.89 -7.49
CA ILE A 112 -1.45 -4.33 -7.67
C ILE A 112 -0.39 -5.41 -7.47
N ASN A 113 0.78 -5.24 -8.07
CA ASN A 113 1.95 -6.04 -7.74
C ASN A 113 2.76 -5.34 -6.67
N LEU A 114 2.99 -6.02 -5.54
CA LEU A 114 3.76 -5.44 -4.43
C LEU A 114 5.23 -5.26 -4.84
N GLN A 115 5.73 -4.04 -4.74
CA GLN A 115 7.12 -3.70 -5.01
C GLN A 115 7.83 -3.30 -3.71
N LYS A 116 9.15 -3.45 -3.68
CA LYS A 116 9.96 -2.99 -2.56
C LYS A 116 9.86 -1.46 -2.43
N GLY A 117 9.85 -0.96 -1.20
CA GLY A 117 9.84 0.47 -0.91
C GLY A 117 8.44 1.03 -0.67
N GLU A 118 8.31 2.35 -0.85
CA GLU A 118 7.08 3.09 -0.60
C GLU A 118 6.28 3.24 -1.89
N THR A 119 4.97 3.11 -1.80
CA THR A 119 4.05 3.32 -2.92
C THR A 119 2.79 3.96 -2.40
N GLU A 120 2.39 5.06 -3.02
CA GLU A 120 1.10 5.70 -2.78
C GLU A 120 0.18 5.40 -3.97
N LEU A 121 -1.05 4.96 -3.67
CA LEU A 121 -2.06 4.68 -4.68
C LEU A 121 -2.96 5.88 -4.87
N ASP A 122 -3.39 6.13 -6.11
CA ASP A 122 -4.34 7.18 -6.43
C ASP A 122 -5.68 7.00 -5.71
N ALA A 123 -6.26 8.11 -5.26
CA ALA A 123 -7.57 8.14 -4.61
C ALA A 123 -8.69 8.00 -5.66
N ILE A 124 -9.04 6.77 -6.01
CA ILE A 124 -10.14 6.47 -6.93
C ILE A 124 -11.45 6.31 -6.15
N TYR A 125 -12.58 6.74 -6.73
CA TYR A 125 -13.91 6.61 -6.13
C TYR A 125 -14.23 5.16 -5.72
N PHE A 126 -14.93 5.03 -4.59
CA PHE A 126 -15.46 3.76 -4.11
C PHE A 126 -16.39 3.13 -5.15
N ASN A 127 -16.19 1.84 -5.42
CA ASN A 127 -16.97 1.04 -6.38
C ASN A 127 -17.03 1.61 -7.81
N SER A 128 -15.99 2.34 -8.22
CA SER A 128 -15.89 2.97 -9.54
C SER A 128 -15.77 2.02 -10.74
N PHE A 129 -15.75 0.70 -10.54
CA PHE A 129 -15.71 -0.29 -11.62
C PHE A 129 -17.06 -0.99 -11.83
N ALA A 130 -18.14 -0.46 -11.27
CA ALA A 130 -19.48 -1.06 -11.30
C ALA A 130 -20.48 -0.32 -12.22
N TRP A 131 -20.01 0.64 -13.04
CA TRP A 131 -20.81 1.48 -13.94
C TRP A 131 -20.25 1.50 -15.36
#